data_AF-C9MUN2-F1
#
_entry.id   AF-C9MUN2-F1
#
_cell.length_a   1.000
_cell.length_b   1.000
_cell.length_c   1.000
_cell.angle_alpha   90.00
_cell.angle_beta   90.00
_cell.angle_gamma   90.00
#
_symmetry.space_group_name_H-M   'P 1'
#
loop_
_entity.id
_entity.type
_entity.pdbx_description
1 polymer ?
#
loop_
_entity_poly.entity_id
_entity_poly.type
_entity_poly.pdbx_seq_one_letter_code
_entity_poly.pdbx_strand_id
1 'polypeptide(L)'
;MGQFNRLALDENGYSITRKKSFKPYGTMSKNIVESVFEFAYSMTFEQSGEHRANRTGGSHIRKNGEIFSNAFQGKLAEFALYGYLRALGTNLDEPDVTSYRLGKWDDTDLKVQDKQISIKSTKSFGNLLLLEKDDWDENGNYLPNQKPYDFTVLIRMKPFSEEIMKKNRLLYSQEADKEFLKHLILNEKWQYDIPGFITLEDLKNIIQDKLIIEKGSKLNKNTKMDASNYYVQSGDLRNIESLGKFKSI
;
A
#
# COMPACT_ATOMS: atom_id res chain seq x y z
N MET A 1 -20.22 -12.56 -9.40
CA MET A 1 -19.52 -11.27 -9.53
C MET A 1 -20.02 -10.37 -8.42
N GLY A 2 -19.12 -9.75 -7.64
CA GLY A 2 -19.53 -8.74 -6.65
C GLY A 2 -19.62 -7.39 -7.35
N GLN A 3 -20.74 -6.70 -7.20
CA GLN A 3 -20.91 -5.34 -7.75
C GLN A 3 -20.14 -4.34 -6.86
N PHE A 4 -19.18 -3.61 -7.43
CA PHE A 4 -18.46 -2.54 -6.73
C PHE A 4 -19.32 -1.27 -6.70
N ASN A 5 -19.46 -0.64 -5.53
CA ASN A 5 -20.29 0.56 -5.38
C ASN A 5 -19.50 1.81 -5.76
N ARG A 6 -20.13 2.71 -6.53
CA ARG A 6 -19.57 4.04 -6.78
C ARG A 6 -19.51 4.86 -5.48
N LEU A 7 -18.50 5.73 -5.40
CA LEU A 7 -18.47 6.82 -4.43
C LEU A 7 -19.64 7.77 -4.70
N ALA A 8 -20.19 8.35 -3.64
CA ALA A 8 -21.11 9.46 -3.80
C ALA A 8 -20.34 10.71 -4.22
N LEU A 9 -20.89 11.49 -5.15
CA LEU A 9 -20.30 12.71 -5.66
C LEU A 9 -21.27 13.87 -5.44
N ASP A 10 -20.82 14.89 -4.72
CA ASP A 10 -21.54 16.15 -4.53
C ASP A 10 -20.63 17.35 -4.85
N GLU A 11 -21.12 18.57 -4.61
CA GLU A 11 -20.37 19.82 -4.80
C GLU A 11 -19.03 19.88 -4.05
N ASN A 12 -18.88 19.09 -2.98
CA ASN A 12 -17.68 19.02 -2.14
C ASN A 12 -16.73 17.87 -2.56
N GLY A 13 -17.08 17.12 -3.61
CA GLY A 13 -16.29 16.04 -4.19
C GLY A 13 -16.76 14.65 -3.80
N TYR A 14 -15.85 13.67 -3.89
CA TYR A 14 -16.15 12.28 -3.65
C TYR A 14 -16.24 11.95 -2.16
N SER A 15 -17.23 11.14 -1.78
CA SER A 15 -17.43 10.65 -0.43
C SER A 15 -17.67 9.14 -0.39
N ILE A 16 -17.09 8.51 0.64
CA ILE A 16 -17.12 7.05 0.83
C ILE A 16 -18.45 6.64 1.48
N THR A 17 -19.17 5.72 0.84
CA THR A 17 -20.48 5.20 1.25
C THR A 17 -20.40 3.79 1.84
N ARG A 18 -19.34 3.03 1.53
CA ARG A 18 -19.11 1.65 1.99
C ARG A 18 -17.79 1.55 2.75
N LYS A 19 -17.85 1.44 4.07
CA LYS A 19 -16.68 1.46 4.97
C LYS A 19 -16.56 0.17 5.78
N LYS A 20 -15.32 -0.23 6.09
CA LYS A 20 -15.02 -1.22 7.14
C LYS A 20 -14.34 -0.52 8.30
N SER A 21 -14.81 -0.78 9.52
CA SER A 21 -14.11 -0.35 10.73
C SER A 21 -12.73 -0.99 10.82
N PHE A 22 -11.74 -0.29 11.37
CA PHE A 22 -10.42 -0.85 11.60
C PHE A 22 -10.48 -1.91 12.70
N LYS A 23 -10.05 -3.14 12.39
CA LYS A 23 -10.02 -4.27 13.34
C LYS A 23 -8.69 -5.00 13.22
N PRO A 24 -7.73 -4.75 14.13
CA PRO A 24 -6.38 -5.25 13.96
C PRO A 24 -6.35 -6.79 13.98
N TYR A 25 -5.69 -7.39 12.99
CA TYR A 25 -5.39 -8.82 12.96
C TYR A 25 -4.16 -9.15 13.80
N GLY A 26 -3.22 -8.23 13.92
CA GLY A 26 -1.96 -8.48 14.62
C GLY A 26 -1.20 -7.21 14.96
N THR A 27 -0.05 -7.43 15.61
CA THR A 27 0.97 -6.41 15.90
C THR A 27 2.29 -6.90 15.32
N MET A 28 3.04 -6.01 14.69
CA MET A 28 4.36 -6.32 14.13
C MET A 28 5.37 -6.56 15.25
N SER A 29 6.24 -7.55 15.09
CA SER A 29 7.33 -7.79 16.04
C SER A 29 8.38 -6.68 15.94
N LYS A 30 9.06 -6.38 17.05
CA LYS A 30 10.11 -5.35 17.07
C LYS A 30 11.23 -5.64 16.06
N ASN A 31 11.63 -6.91 15.93
CA ASN A 31 12.67 -7.31 14.98
C ASN A 31 12.27 -7.02 13.53
N ILE A 32 11.01 -7.27 13.14
CA ILE A 32 10.55 -6.93 11.80
C ILE A 32 10.52 -5.41 11.61
N VAL A 33 10.00 -4.67 12.59
CA VAL A 33 9.96 -3.20 12.52
C VAL A 33 11.37 -2.62 12.36
N GLU A 34 12.36 -3.18 13.07
CA GLU A 34 13.77 -2.80 12.97
C GLU A 34 14.36 -3.11 11.59
N SER A 35 14.19 -4.32 11.08
CA SER A 35 14.67 -4.69 9.74
C SER A 35 14.07 -3.79 8.65
N VAL A 36 12.76 -3.50 8.73
CA VAL A 36 12.09 -2.60 7.80
C VAL A 36 12.55 -1.16 7.95
N PHE A 37 12.88 -0.74 9.17
CA PHE A 37 13.49 0.57 9.43
C PHE A 37 14.84 0.71 8.73
N GLU A 38 15.76 -0.24 8.92
CA GLU A 38 17.09 -0.21 8.30
C GLU A 38 16.99 -0.21 6.76
N PHE A 39 16.09 -1.01 6.20
CA PHE A 39 15.77 -0.99 4.77
C PHE A 39 15.31 0.38 4.30
N ALA A 40 14.29 0.97 4.95
CA ALA A 40 13.75 2.25 4.51
C ALA A 40 14.74 3.41 4.71
N TYR A 41 15.53 3.38 5.78
CA TYR A 41 16.52 4.40 6.09
C TYR A 41 17.69 4.36 5.09
N SER A 42 18.26 3.18 4.84
CA SER A 42 19.35 3.01 3.86
C SER A 42 18.95 3.48 2.47
N MET A 43 17.75 3.08 2.03
CA MET A 43 17.21 3.50 0.75
C MET A 43 17.08 5.03 0.64
N THR A 44 16.87 5.77 1.72
CA THR A 44 16.50 7.20 1.66
C THR A 44 17.56 8.17 2.14
N PHE A 45 17.96 8.07 3.41
CA PHE A 45 18.82 9.05 4.07
C PHE A 45 20.32 8.73 3.93
N GLU A 46 20.68 7.48 3.62
CA GLU A 46 22.08 7.06 3.43
C GLU A 46 22.56 7.14 1.95
N GLN A 47 21.73 7.73 1.06
CA GLN A 47 22.04 7.93 -0.37
C GLN A 47 22.47 6.66 -1.14
N SER A 48 22.23 5.47 -0.60
CA SER A 48 22.64 4.19 -1.18
C SER A 48 21.58 3.56 -2.09
N GLY A 49 20.38 4.15 -2.16
CA GLY A 49 19.30 3.77 -3.07
C GLY A 49 18.83 4.91 -3.97
N GLU A 50 18.39 4.58 -5.19
CA GLU A 50 17.74 5.53 -6.10
C GLU A 50 16.22 5.48 -6.01
N HIS A 51 15.57 6.64 -5.99
CA HIS A 51 14.11 6.78 -5.89
C HIS A 51 13.54 7.67 -6.99
N ARG A 52 12.33 7.32 -7.45
CA ARG A 52 11.54 8.23 -8.28
C ARG A 52 11.10 9.45 -7.45
N ALA A 53 11.55 10.64 -7.83
CA ALA A 53 11.17 11.88 -7.15
C ALA A 53 9.66 12.18 -7.27
N ASN A 54 9.02 11.74 -8.36
CA ASN A 54 7.60 12.00 -8.67
C ASN A 54 6.79 10.69 -8.74
N ARG A 55 5.47 10.77 -8.50
CA ARG A 55 4.50 9.71 -8.84
C ARG A 55 4.20 9.72 -10.35
N THR A 56 3.75 8.59 -10.91
CA THR A 56 3.33 8.55 -12.32
C THR A 56 2.13 9.49 -12.50
N GLY A 57 2.24 10.48 -13.40
CA GLY A 57 1.19 11.49 -13.60
C GLY A 57 1.05 12.54 -12.48
N GLY A 58 1.83 12.46 -11.41
CA GLY A 58 1.86 13.42 -10.30
C GLY A 58 2.79 14.63 -10.55
N SER A 59 2.58 15.71 -9.82
CA SER A 59 3.40 16.94 -9.93
C SER A 59 4.28 17.22 -8.72
N HIS A 60 4.09 16.45 -7.64
CA HIS A 60 4.76 16.65 -6.37
C HIS A 60 6.13 15.95 -6.31
N ILE A 61 7.20 16.73 -6.08
CA ILE A 61 8.55 16.24 -5.84
C ILE A 61 8.67 15.84 -4.36
N ARG A 62 8.79 14.54 -4.09
CA ARG A 62 8.87 13.99 -2.74
C ARG A 62 10.21 14.27 -2.07
N LYS A 63 10.17 14.63 -0.78
CA LYS A 63 11.35 14.72 0.10
C LYS A 63 11.74 13.36 0.66
N ASN A 64 12.97 13.21 1.16
CA ASN A 64 13.45 11.95 1.71
C ASN A 64 12.56 11.43 2.85
N GLY A 65 12.04 12.31 3.72
CA GLY A 65 11.07 11.91 4.74
C GLY A 65 9.78 11.28 4.20
N GLU A 66 9.28 11.74 3.06
CA GLU A 66 8.12 11.15 2.38
C GLU A 66 8.47 9.83 1.72
N ILE A 67 9.65 9.74 1.10
CA ILE A 67 10.13 8.50 0.48
C ILE A 67 10.33 7.44 1.56
N PHE A 68 10.96 7.79 2.69
CA PHE A 68 11.14 6.93 3.86
C PHE A 68 9.79 6.44 4.36
N SER A 69 8.84 7.37 4.57
CA SER A 69 7.50 7.04 5.05
C SER A 69 6.80 6.04 4.14
N ASN A 70 6.90 6.21 2.83
CA ASN A 70 6.30 5.31 1.85
C ASN A 70 7.00 3.94 1.82
N ALA A 71 8.33 3.92 1.78
CA ALA A 71 9.14 2.69 1.73
C ALA A 71 8.94 1.85 3.00
N PHE A 72 9.04 2.48 4.17
CA PHE A 72 8.82 1.84 5.46
C PHE A 72 7.42 1.24 5.54
N GLN A 73 6.38 2.02 5.22
CA GLN A 73 5.00 1.54 5.36
C GLN A 73 4.63 0.48 4.31
N GLY A 74 5.16 0.58 3.09
CA GLY A 74 4.98 -0.43 2.04
C GLY A 74 5.57 -1.77 2.49
N LYS A 75 6.85 -1.77 2.88
CA LYS A 75 7.55 -2.98 3.31
C LYS A 75 6.95 -3.57 4.59
N LEU A 76 6.55 -2.73 5.55
CA LEU A 76 5.85 -3.21 6.75
C LEU A 76 4.52 -3.91 6.41
N ALA A 77 3.83 -3.46 5.36
CA ALA A 77 2.59 -4.07 4.88
C ALA A 77 2.83 -5.43 4.20
N GLU A 78 3.94 -5.59 3.47
CA GLU A 78 4.37 -6.90 2.96
C GLU A 78 4.53 -7.90 4.12
N PHE A 79 5.28 -7.53 5.17
CA PHE A 79 5.44 -8.38 6.34
C PHE A 79 4.14 -8.65 7.11
N ALA A 80 3.21 -7.69 7.13
CA ALA A 80 1.89 -7.89 7.74
C ALA A 80 1.09 -8.99 7.02
N LEU A 81 1.05 -8.96 5.68
CA LEU A 81 0.38 -10.00 4.90
C LEU A 81 1.12 -11.33 5.00
N TYR A 82 2.45 -11.32 4.95
CA TYR A 82 3.27 -12.51 5.18
C TYR A 82 2.92 -13.18 6.50
N GLY A 83 2.97 -12.44 7.62
CA GLY A 83 2.67 -12.95 8.95
C GLY A 83 1.25 -13.52 9.05
N TYR A 84 0.27 -12.82 8.47
CA TYR A 84 -1.11 -13.30 8.40
C TYR A 84 -1.22 -14.62 7.63
N LEU A 85 -0.62 -14.73 6.44
CA LEU A 85 -0.67 -15.93 5.62
C LEU A 85 0.08 -17.11 6.24
N ARG A 86 1.23 -16.87 6.89
CA ARG A 86 1.98 -17.89 7.65
C ARG A 86 1.16 -18.42 8.80
N ALA A 87 0.45 -17.56 9.54
CA ALA A 87 -0.42 -17.98 10.64
C ALA A 87 -1.59 -18.87 10.16
N LEU A 88 -2.00 -18.73 8.91
CA LEU A 88 -2.97 -19.62 8.24
C LEU A 88 -2.33 -20.89 7.61
N GLY A 89 -1.06 -21.17 7.92
CA GLY A 89 -0.36 -22.36 7.39
C GLY A 89 0.00 -22.26 5.91
N THR A 90 0.10 -21.05 5.34
CA THR A 90 0.60 -20.86 3.97
C THR A 90 2.11 -20.97 3.93
N ASN A 91 2.65 -21.77 3.01
CA ASN A 91 4.08 -21.73 2.71
C ASN A 91 4.35 -20.65 1.66
N LEU A 92 5.18 -19.68 2.02
CA LEU A 92 5.64 -18.58 1.19
C LEU A 92 6.96 -18.06 1.75
N ASP A 93 7.74 -17.45 0.87
CA ASP A 93 9.02 -16.85 1.21
C ASP A 93 8.80 -15.56 2.01
N GLU A 94 9.76 -15.25 2.88
CA GLU A 94 9.75 -14.02 3.65
C GLU A 94 10.02 -12.80 2.74
N PRO A 95 9.37 -11.64 2.97
CA PRO A 95 9.66 -10.44 2.19
C PRO A 95 11.14 -10.05 2.26
N ASP A 96 11.70 -9.67 1.11
CA ASP A 96 13.10 -9.25 1.04
C ASP A 96 13.28 -7.82 1.59
N VAL A 97 14.29 -7.66 2.44
CA VAL A 97 14.74 -6.38 3.03
C VAL A 97 16.12 -5.96 2.52
N THR A 98 16.68 -6.65 1.52
CA THR A 98 17.93 -6.26 0.90
C THR A 98 17.73 -5.02 0.03
N SER A 99 18.64 -4.04 0.17
CA SER A 99 18.68 -2.84 -0.67
C SER A 99 19.40 -3.18 -1.98
N TYR A 100 18.68 -3.37 -3.07
CA TYR A 100 19.30 -3.56 -4.39
C TYR A 100 19.86 -2.24 -4.92
N ARG A 101 21.12 -2.23 -5.39
CA ARG A 101 21.61 -1.20 -6.33
C ARG A 101 20.84 -1.36 -7.66
N LEU A 102 20.54 -0.26 -8.37
CA LEU A 102 19.70 -0.23 -9.57
C LEU A 102 19.80 -1.46 -10.49
N GLY A 103 18.64 -1.91 -10.97
CA GLY A 103 18.54 -2.77 -12.15
C GLY A 103 17.79 -4.09 -11.92
N LYS A 104 17.41 -4.41 -10.68
CA LYS A 104 16.49 -5.50 -10.36
C LYS A 104 15.42 -4.98 -9.40
N TRP A 105 14.26 -4.64 -9.96
CA TRP A 105 13.05 -4.54 -9.18
C TRP A 105 12.59 -5.97 -8.91
N ASP A 106 12.41 -6.34 -7.65
CA ASP A 106 11.63 -7.54 -7.35
C ASP A 106 10.24 -7.31 -7.94
N ASP A 107 9.85 -8.22 -8.83
CA ASP A 107 8.77 -8.07 -9.80
C ASP A 107 7.37 -8.07 -9.13
N THR A 108 7.30 -8.47 -7.86
CA THR A 108 6.04 -8.72 -7.13
C THR A 108 6.22 -8.47 -5.64
N ASP A 109 5.27 -7.78 -4.99
CA ASP A 109 5.31 -7.50 -3.54
C ASP A 109 5.31 -8.80 -2.71
N LEU A 110 4.46 -9.77 -3.06
CA LEU A 110 4.48 -11.13 -2.51
C LEU A 110 4.09 -12.17 -3.55
N LYS A 111 4.79 -13.31 -3.54
CA LYS A 111 4.43 -14.49 -4.33
C LYS A 111 3.99 -15.63 -3.42
N VAL A 112 2.84 -16.23 -3.74
CA VAL A 112 2.32 -17.41 -3.03
C VAL A 112 2.06 -18.48 -4.08
N GLN A 113 2.87 -19.56 -4.05
CA GLN A 113 2.87 -20.59 -5.11
C GLN A 113 3.11 -19.95 -6.49
N ASP A 114 2.15 -20.08 -7.41
CA ASP A 114 2.17 -19.48 -8.75
C ASP A 114 1.51 -18.09 -8.80
N LYS A 115 0.92 -17.62 -7.69
CA LYS A 115 0.13 -16.38 -7.64
C LYS A 115 0.95 -15.16 -7.25
N GLN A 116 0.75 -14.08 -7.99
CA GLN A 116 1.34 -12.75 -7.77
C GLN A 116 0.36 -11.87 -7.00
N ILE A 117 0.82 -11.31 -5.88
CA ILE A 117 0.02 -10.43 -5.02
C ILE A 117 0.64 -9.04 -5.03
N SER A 118 -0.17 -8.03 -5.38
CA SER A 118 0.16 -6.62 -5.12
C SER A 118 -0.41 -6.19 -3.76
N ILE A 119 0.33 -5.34 -3.05
CA ILE A 119 -0.03 -4.83 -1.75
C ILE A 119 -0.13 -3.31 -1.82
N LYS A 120 -1.28 -2.79 -1.40
CA LYS A 120 -1.47 -1.35 -1.19
C LYS A 120 -1.70 -1.10 0.29
N SER A 121 -0.90 -0.24 0.87
CA SER A 121 -1.00 0.13 2.28
C SER A 121 -1.63 1.52 2.46
N THR A 122 -2.37 1.70 3.54
CA THR A 122 -2.97 2.99 3.90
C THR A 122 -3.09 3.17 5.42
N LYS A 123 -3.61 4.32 5.82
CA LYS A 123 -3.87 4.71 7.21
C LYS A 123 -5.00 3.85 7.78
N SER A 124 -5.02 3.60 9.08
CA SER A 124 -6.11 2.84 9.75
C SER A 124 -7.53 3.32 9.46
N PHE A 125 -7.72 4.62 9.23
CA PHE A 125 -9.02 5.20 8.84
C PHE A 125 -9.25 5.27 7.33
N GLY A 126 -8.26 4.88 6.52
CA GLY A 126 -8.39 4.72 5.08
C GLY A 126 -9.45 3.67 4.74
N ASN A 127 -10.27 3.97 3.72
CA ASN A 127 -11.35 3.08 3.28
C ASN A 127 -11.38 2.93 1.76
N LEU A 128 -10.28 3.26 1.07
CA LEU A 128 -10.12 3.09 -0.37
C LEU A 128 -8.86 2.29 -0.66
N LEU A 129 -8.99 1.30 -1.53
CA LEU A 129 -7.89 0.79 -2.34
C LEU A 129 -7.80 1.69 -3.57
N LEU A 130 -6.61 2.25 -3.81
CA LEU A 130 -6.35 3.19 -4.90
C LEU A 130 -5.23 2.64 -5.79
N LEU A 131 -5.46 2.66 -7.09
CA LEU A 131 -4.51 2.24 -8.11
C LEU A 131 -4.34 3.40 -9.12
N GLU A 132 -3.12 3.90 -9.29
CA GLU A 132 -2.83 5.00 -10.23
C GLU A 132 -3.23 4.56 -11.63
N LYS A 133 -4.20 5.26 -12.24
CA LYS A 133 -4.87 4.82 -13.47
C LYS A 133 -3.90 4.54 -14.61
N ASP A 134 -2.88 5.38 -14.74
CA ASP A 134 -1.91 5.36 -15.84
C ASP A 134 -0.87 4.23 -15.71
N ASP A 135 -0.87 3.49 -14.59
CA ASP A 135 -0.02 2.32 -14.40
C ASP A 135 -0.66 1.01 -14.87
N TRP A 136 -1.91 1.03 -15.40
CA TRP A 136 -2.66 -0.18 -15.76
C TRP A 136 -3.27 -0.10 -17.16
N ASP A 137 -3.22 -1.22 -17.89
CA ASP A 137 -3.95 -1.39 -19.15
C ASP A 137 -5.38 -1.92 -18.95
N GLU A 138 -6.17 -1.99 -20.03
CA GLU A 138 -7.55 -2.50 -19.99
C GLU A 138 -7.68 -3.97 -19.56
N ASN A 139 -6.59 -4.74 -19.61
CA ASN A 139 -6.55 -6.12 -19.20
C ASN A 139 -6.14 -6.28 -17.73
N GLY A 140 -5.87 -5.18 -17.01
CA GLY A 140 -5.40 -5.21 -15.63
C GLY A 140 -3.93 -5.60 -15.50
N ASN A 141 -3.13 -5.49 -16.56
CA ASN A 141 -1.69 -5.64 -16.47
C ASN A 141 -1.07 -4.37 -15.87
N TYR A 142 -0.11 -4.54 -14.96
CA TYR A 142 0.66 -3.44 -14.43
C TYR A 142 1.76 -3.08 -15.44
N LEU A 143 1.62 -1.92 -16.08
CA LEU A 143 2.46 -1.47 -17.18
C LEU A 143 3.96 -1.41 -16.83
N PRO A 144 4.37 -0.95 -15.63
CA PRO A 144 5.79 -0.88 -15.28
C PRO A 144 6.52 -2.23 -15.29
N ASN A 145 5.83 -3.33 -14.96
CA ASN A 145 6.41 -4.68 -14.92
C ASN A 145 5.91 -5.58 -16.05
N GLN A 146 4.97 -5.11 -16.87
CA GLN A 146 4.31 -5.84 -17.97
C GLN A 146 3.70 -7.18 -17.53
N LYS A 147 3.21 -7.27 -16.28
CA LYS A 147 2.62 -8.48 -15.72
C LYS A 147 1.34 -8.18 -14.94
N PRO A 148 0.35 -9.08 -14.96
CA PRO A 148 -0.82 -8.97 -14.11
C PRO A 148 -0.51 -9.45 -12.70
N TYR A 149 -1.22 -8.89 -11.72
CA TYR A 149 -1.34 -9.46 -10.39
C TYR A 149 -2.62 -10.28 -10.30
N ASP A 150 -2.55 -11.48 -9.73
CA ASP A 150 -3.73 -12.30 -9.45
C ASP A 150 -4.63 -11.63 -8.41
N PHE A 151 -4.00 -10.98 -7.43
CA PHE A 151 -4.68 -10.32 -6.33
C PHE A 151 -4.04 -8.96 -6.01
N THR A 152 -4.87 -8.00 -5.61
CA THR A 152 -4.40 -6.78 -4.94
C THR A 152 -5.04 -6.68 -3.55
N VAL A 153 -4.21 -6.63 -2.52
CA VAL A 153 -4.63 -6.63 -1.11
C VAL A 153 -4.49 -5.21 -0.53
N LEU A 154 -5.55 -4.75 0.15
CA LEU A 154 -5.48 -3.52 0.95
C LEU A 154 -5.04 -3.87 2.38
N ILE A 155 -4.07 -3.14 2.91
CA ILE A 155 -3.61 -3.26 4.30
C ILE A 155 -3.68 -1.88 4.94
N ARG A 156 -4.14 -1.80 6.20
CA ARG A 156 -4.11 -0.54 6.95
C ARG A 156 -3.24 -0.65 8.18
N MET A 157 -2.53 0.43 8.49
CA MET A 157 -1.58 0.51 9.60
C MET A 157 -2.03 1.49 10.68
N LYS A 158 -1.76 1.14 11.95
CA LYS A 158 -1.89 2.01 13.13
C LYS A 158 -0.69 1.82 14.08
N PRO A 159 0.13 2.85 14.36
CA PRO A 159 0.16 4.14 13.66
C PRO A 159 0.51 3.97 12.17
N PHE A 160 0.55 5.08 11.43
CA PHE A 160 1.00 5.08 10.03
C PHE A 160 2.21 6.01 9.90
N SER A 161 3.15 5.67 9.03
CA SER A 161 4.49 6.29 9.04
C SER A 161 4.47 7.81 8.85
N GLU A 162 3.61 8.28 7.94
CA GLU A 162 3.44 9.71 7.66
C GLU A 162 3.02 10.50 8.92
N GLU A 163 2.24 9.89 9.82
CA GLU A 163 1.82 10.51 11.08
C GLU A 163 3.02 10.79 11.99
N ILE A 164 3.87 9.78 12.20
CA ILE A 164 5.05 9.88 13.07
C ILE A 164 6.03 10.90 12.47
N MET A 165 6.29 10.79 11.16
CA MET A 165 7.19 11.69 10.45
C MET A 165 6.69 13.14 10.52
N LYS A 166 5.39 13.37 10.35
CA LYS A 166 4.81 14.72 10.40
C LYS A 166 4.83 15.32 11.81
N LYS A 167 4.46 14.54 12.84
CA LYS A 167 4.48 14.99 14.24
C LYS A 167 5.87 15.41 14.70
N ASN A 168 6.91 14.78 14.16
CA ASN A 168 8.31 15.07 14.48
C ASN A 168 9.00 16.00 13.47
N ARG A 169 8.26 16.64 12.55
CA ARG A 169 8.78 17.56 11.52
C ARG A 169 9.82 16.94 10.56
N LEU A 170 9.79 15.62 10.39
CA LEU A 170 10.70 14.88 9.52
C LEU A 170 10.11 14.61 8.13
N LEU A 171 8.77 14.65 7.97
CA LEU A 171 8.11 14.26 6.72
C LEU A 171 8.65 15.03 5.50
N TYR A 172 8.81 16.35 5.61
CA TYR A 172 9.29 17.20 4.52
C TYR A 172 10.79 17.50 4.62
N SER A 173 11.53 16.72 5.39
CA SER A 173 12.98 16.86 5.56
C SER A 173 13.76 16.05 4.53
N GLN A 174 14.96 16.52 4.18
CA GLN A 174 15.94 15.75 3.41
C GLN A 174 16.87 14.91 4.29
N GLU A 175 16.96 15.24 5.57
CA GLU A 175 17.85 14.61 6.53
C GLU A 175 17.05 14.23 7.78
N ALA A 176 17.46 13.14 8.42
CA ALA A 176 16.95 12.72 9.71
C ALA A 176 18.09 12.05 10.48
N ASP A 177 18.18 12.30 11.79
CA ASP A 177 19.11 11.55 12.64
C ASP A 177 18.64 10.10 12.77
N LYS A 178 19.53 9.14 12.45
CA LYS A 178 19.20 7.72 12.38
C LYS A 178 18.72 7.19 13.72
N GLU A 179 19.47 7.42 14.78
CA GLU A 179 19.18 6.88 16.11
C GLU A 179 17.90 7.48 16.70
N PHE A 180 17.71 8.79 16.53
CA PHE A 180 16.48 9.47 16.91
C PHE A 180 15.26 8.89 16.19
N LEU A 181 15.32 8.77 14.85
CA LEU A 181 14.19 8.24 14.08
C LEU A 181 13.96 6.75 14.39
N LYS A 182 15.02 5.96 14.54
CA LYS A 182 14.94 4.56 14.95
C LYS A 182 14.23 4.42 16.30
N HIS A 183 14.60 5.24 17.27
CA HIS A 183 13.96 5.26 18.59
C HIS A 183 12.47 5.60 18.49
N LEU A 184 12.09 6.61 17.69
CA LEU A 184 10.68 6.96 17.45
C LEU A 184 9.91 5.78 16.86
N ILE A 185 10.45 5.12 15.84
CA ILE A 185 9.77 4.03 15.12
C ILE A 185 9.64 2.77 15.99
N LEU A 186 10.68 2.38 16.73
CA LEU A 186 10.72 1.14 17.52
C LEU A 186 9.91 1.19 18.82
N ASN A 187 9.60 2.40 19.32
CA ASN A 187 8.76 2.58 20.50
C ASN A 187 7.26 2.52 20.21
N GLU A 188 6.87 2.54 18.94
CA GLU A 188 5.48 2.46 18.54
C GLU A 188 4.97 1.02 18.51
N LYS A 189 3.68 0.86 18.82
CA LYS A 189 2.98 -0.43 18.68
C LYS A 189 2.31 -0.50 17.32
N TRP A 190 3.02 -1.02 16.33
CA TRP A 190 2.55 -1.16 14.95
C TRP A 190 1.52 -2.28 14.80
N GLN A 191 0.26 -1.91 14.68
CA GLN A 191 -0.87 -2.80 14.40
C GLN A 191 -1.29 -2.70 12.94
N TYR A 192 -1.81 -3.80 12.41
CA TYR A 192 -2.33 -3.84 11.04
C TYR A 192 -3.70 -4.48 10.97
N ASP A 193 -4.47 -4.10 9.96
CA ASP A 193 -5.61 -4.87 9.49
C ASP A 193 -5.62 -5.04 7.97
N ILE A 194 -6.45 -5.97 7.50
CA ILE A 194 -6.56 -6.33 6.09
C ILE A 194 -8.04 -6.26 5.72
N PRO A 195 -8.52 -5.10 5.21
CA PRO A 195 -9.94 -4.94 4.87
C PRO A 195 -10.42 -5.93 3.80
N GLY A 196 -9.51 -6.42 2.97
CA GLY A 196 -9.81 -7.39 1.93
C GLY A 196 -8.92 -7.21 0.70
N PHE A 197 -9.35 -7.82 -0.40
CA PHE A 197 -8.63 -7.81 -1.66
C PHE A 197 -9.58 -7.72 -2.85
N ILE A 198 -8.99 -7.51 -4.04
CA ILE A 198 -9.62 -7.70 -5.35
C ILE A 198 -8.82 -8.71 -6.17
N THR A 199 -9.49 -9.44 -7.06
CA THR A 199 -8.83 -10.30 -8.06
C THR A 199 -8.49 -9.53 -9.34
N LEU A 200 -7.72 -10.14 -10.24
CA LEU A 200 -7.54 -9.61 -11.60
C LEU A 200 -8.87 -9.35 -12.32
N GLU A 201 -9.83 -10.28 -12.19
CA GLU A 201 -11.15 -10.14 -12.80
C GLU A 201 -11.93 -8.96 -12.20
N ASP A 202 -11.84 -8.76 -10.89
CA ASP A 202 -12.41 -7.58 -10.26
C ASP A 202 -11.80 -6.29 -10.83
N LEU A 203 -10.47 -6.25 -11.00
CA LEU A 203 -9.77 -5.10 -11.56
C LEU A 203 -10.24 -4.79 -12.98
N LYS A 204 -10.38 -5.79 -13.85
CA LYS A 204 -10.94 -5.62 -15.20
C LYS A 204 -12.34 -5.00 -15.16
N ASN A 205 -13.20 -5.48 -14.26
CA ASN A 205 -14.54 -4.91 -14.07
C ASN A 205 -14.48 -3.45 -13.58
N ILE A 206 -13.60 -3.12 -12.64
CA ILE A 206 -13.38 -1.75 -12.14
C ILE A 206 -12.95 -0.80 -13.26
N ILE A 207 -12.06 -1.26 -14.15
CA ILE A 207 -11.57 -0.52 -15.31
C ILE A 207 -12.71 -0.32 -16.32
N GLN A 208 -13.42 -1.39 -16.69
CA GLN A 208 -14.55 -1.36 -17.62
C GLN A 208 -15.66 -0.41 -17.13
N ASP A 209 -15.98 -0.46 -15.83
CA ASP A 209 -17.00 0.37 -15.20
C ASP A 209 -16.53 1.82 -14.95
N LYS A 210 -15.27 2.14 -15.25
CA LYS A 210 -14.65 3.46 -15.05
C LYS A 210 -14.87 3.97 -13.63
N LEU A 211 -14.57 3.12 -12.64
CA LEU A 211 -14.58 3.52 -11.23
C LEU A 211 -13.32 4.34 -10.93
N ILE A 212 -13.32 5.61 -11.37
CA ILE A 212 -12.17 6.50 -11.33
C ILE A 212 -12.47 7.71 -10.44
N ILE A 213 -11.47 8.11 -9.65
CA ILE A 213 -11.37 9.45 -9.06
C ILE A 213 -10.38 10.24 -9.90
N GLU A 214 -10.82 11.28 -10.58
CA GLU A 214 -9.95 12.04 -11.48
C GLU A 214 -8.99 12.96 -10.74
N LYS A 215 -7.79 13.18 -11.31
CA LYS A 215 -6.81 14.14 -10.82
C LYS A 215 -7.46 15.51 -10.59
N GLY A 216 -7.11 16.14 -9.47
CA GLY A 216 -7.66 17.43 -9.06
C GLY A 216 -9.01 17.36 -8.32
N SER A 217 -9.70 16.21 -8.36
CA SER A 217 -10.91 15.99 -7.56
C SER A 217 -10.60 16.02 -6.07
N LYS A 218 -11.61 16.37 -5.26
CA LYS A 218 -11.53 16.31 -3.80
C LYS A 218 -12.10 14.98 -3.29
N LEU A 219 -11.39 14.35 -2.37
CA LEU A 219 -11.84 13.20 -1.58
C LEU A 219 -12.10 13.66 -0.14
N ASN A 220 -13.29 13.34 0.37
CA ASN A 220 -13.74 13.72 1.72
C ASN A 220 -13.53 15.22 2.01
N LYS A 221 -13.92 16.07 1.06
CA LYS A 221 -13.89 17.56 1.12
C LYS A 221 -12.52 18.23 1.12
N ASN A 222 -11.47 17.57 1.64
CA ASN A 222 -10.20 18.23 1.94
C ASN A 222 -9.01 17.71 1.12
N THR A 223 -9.02 16.44 0.71
CA THR A 223 -7.86 15.83 0.05
C THR A 223 -7.97 15.98 -1.45
N LYS A 224 -7.12 16.80 -2.07
CA LYS A 224 -7.03 16.90 -3.53
C LYS A 224 -6.22 15.72 -4.09
N MET A 225 -6.74 15.06 -5.12
CA MET A 225 -6.04 13.95 -5.79
C MET A 225 -4.92 14.48 -6.67
N ASP A 226 -3.69 13.97 -6.49
CA ASP A 226 -2.51 14.32 -7.30
C ASP A 226 -2.44 13.54 -8.62
N ALA A 227 -3.09 12.39 -8.70
CA ALA A 227 -3.21 11.55 -9.89
C ALA A 227 -4.62 10.96 -10.01
N SER A 228 -5.03 10.60 -11.23
CA SER A 228 -6.27 9.84 -11.44
C SER A 228 -6.07 8.41 -10.93
N ASN A 229 -7.04 7.88 -10.21
CA ASN A 229 -6.95 6.55 -9.61
C ASN A 229 -8.20 5.74 -9.86
N TYR A 230 -8.04 4.46 -10.21
CA TYR A 230 -9.09 3.48 -9.96
C TYR A 230 -9.29 3.32 -8.46
N TYR A 231 -10.54 3.10 -8.03
CA TYR A 231 -10.85 2.95 -6.61
C TYR A 231 -11.75 1.76 -6.32
N VAL A 232 -11.56 1.22 -5.11
CA VAL A 232 -12.49 0.26 -4.50
C VAL A 232 -12.73 0.66 -3.05
N GLN A 233 -13.98 0.68 -2.64
CA GLN A 233 -14.34 0.96 -1.26
C GLN A 233 -14.06 -0.26 -0.38
N SER A 234 -13.52 -0.07 0.81
CA SER A 234 -13.17 -1.17 1.72
C SER A 234 -14.35 -2.10 2.04
N GLY A 235 -15.58 -1.56 2.07
CA GLY A 235 -16.81 -2.34 2.24
C GLY A 235 -17.11 -3.31 1.10
N ASP A 236 -16.59 -3.04 -0.09
CA ASP A 236 -16.81 -3.84 -1.30
C ASP A 236 -15.66 -4.83 -1.57
N LEU A 237 -14.57 -4.77 -0.81
CA LEU A 237 -13.45 -5.71 -0.93
C LEU A 237 -13.86 -7.11 -0.48
N ARG A 238 -13.36 -8.12 -1.22
CA ARG A 238 -13.52 -9.54 -0.87
C ARG A 238 -12.92 -9.83 0.49
N ASN A 239 -13.55 -10.70 1.27
CA ASN A 239 -13.05 -11.08 2.59
C ASN A 239 -11.70 -11.78 2.46
N ILE A 240 -10.67 -11.29 3.17
CA ILE A 240 -9.31 -11.83 3.18
C ILE A 240 -9.26 -13.32 3.56
N GLU A 241 -10.17 -13.82 4.38
CA GLU A 241 -10.27 -15.24 4.74
C GLU A 241 -10.52 -16.15 3.51
N SER A 242 -11.10 -15.60 2.44
CA SER A 242 -11.30 -16.33 1.19
C SER A 242 -10.03 -16.44 0.34
N LEU A 243 -8.99 -15.64 0.60
CA LEU A 243 -7.73 -15.68 -0.16
C LEU A 243 -7.05 -17.05 -0.04
N GLY A 244 -7.11 -17.68 1.14
CA GLY A 244 -6.56 -19.02 1.37
C GLY A 244 -7.36 -20.16 0.72
N LYS A 245 -8.59 -19.91 0.26
CA LYS A 245 -9.41 -20.91 -0.45
C LYS A 245 -9.02 -21.06 -1.93
N PHE A 246 -8.20 -20.16 -2.46
CA PHE A 246 -7.62 -20.28 -3.79
C PHE A 246 -6.38 -21.20 -3.82
N LYS A 247 -6.01 -21.81 -2.69
CA LYS A 247 -4.93 -22.80 -2.55
C LYS A 247 -5.23 -24.17 -3.20
N SER A 248 -6.41 -24.34 -3.81
CA SER A 248 -6.85 -25.60 -4.39
C SER A 248 -7.66 -25.36 -5.67
N ILE A 249 -6.94 -25.18 -6.78
CA ILE A 249 -7.38 -25.58 -8.11
C ILE A 249 -6.20 -26.30 -8.76
#